data_AF-A0A2H9MQJ0-F1
#
_entry.id   AF-A0A2H9MQJ0-F1
#
_cell.length_a   1.000
_cell.length_b   1.000
_cell.length_c   1.000
_cell.angle_alpha   90.00
_cell.angle_beta   90.00
_cell.angle_gamma   90.00
#
_symmetry.space_group_name_H-M   'P 1'
#
loop_
_entity.id
_entity.type
_entity.pdbx_description
1 polymer ?
#
loop_
_entity_poly.entity_id
_entity_poly.type
_entity_poly.pdbx_seq_one_letter_code
_entity_poly.pdbx_strand_id
1 'polypeptide(L)'
;DPSKDNPYDSGLIPSQVVQDISKTEFYGKVKLFLSLPSNPNFEKIQKKITAAPSGFMTQVIHSSQQVKRISEKLRLQGFRVIPCILLPSEKNEGSAKFLNLDWSEYKDTPAEFIKEIHQISGDVLITSPSDFAFAKETLKKI
;
A
#
# COMPACT_ATOMS: atom_id res chain seq x y z
N ASP A 1 -16.74 16.10 -8.77
CA ASP A 1 -16.33 16.95 -9.89
C ASP A 1 -14.92 17.48 -9.70
N PRO A 2 -14.10 17.49 -10.76
CA PRO A 2 -12.80 18.14 -10.71
C PRO A 2 -12.95 19.67 -10.66
N SER A 3 -12.01 20.36 -10.00
CA SER A 3 -11.92 21.82 -9.99
C SER A 3 -11.63 22.34 -11.40
N LYS A 4 -12.36 23.38 -11.82
CA LYS A 4 -12.26 23.95 -13.18
C LYS A 4 -11.12 24.95 -13.36
N ASP A 5 -10.49 25.42 -12.28
CA ASP A 5 -9.67 26.64 -12.29
C ASP A 5 -8.18 26.45 -11.93
N ASN A 6 -7.68 25.23 -11.75
CA ASN A 6 -6.26 24.98 -11.50
C ASN A 6 -5.67 23.95 -12.47
N PRO A 7 -4.39 24.10 -12.89
CA PRO A 7 -3.70 23.02 -13.57
C PRO A 7 -3.72 21.77 -12.67
N TYR A 8 -4.22 20.67 -13.24
CA TYR A 8 -4.42 19.39 -12.54
C TYR A 8 -3.13 18.79 -11.97
N ASP A 9 -1.97 19.21 -12.50
CA ASP A 9 -0.66 18.76 -12.08
C ASP A 9 0.07 19.87 -11.33
N SER A 10 0.28 19.65 -10.02
CA SER A 10 1.11 20.50 -9.17
C SER A 10 2.59 20.52 -9.59
N GLY A 11 3.02 19.61 -10.48
CA GLY A 11 4.43 19.39 -10.85
C GLY A 11 5.24 18.73 -9.73
N LEU A 12 4.63 18.46 -8.58
CA LEU A 12 5.30 17.91 -7.42
C LEU A 12 5.56 16.40 -7.60
N ILE A 13 6.83 16.04 -7.47
CA ILE A 13 7.25 14.64 -7.47
C ILE A 13 7.19 14.14 -6.02
N PRO A 14 6.46 13.05 -5.69
CA PRO A 14 6.30 12.61 -4.30
C PRO A 14 7.62 12.38 -3.54
N SER A 15 8.63 11.82 -4.21
CA SER A 15 9.98 11.66 -3.63
C SER A 15 10.63 13.01 -3.27
N GLN A 16 10.44 14.03 -4.11
CA GLN A 16 10.97 15.37 -3.85
C GLN A 16 10.26 16.01 -2.66
N VAL A 17 8.93 15.86 -2.57
CA VAL A 17 8.14 16.36 -1.44
C VAL A 17 8.62 15.75 -0.11
N VAL A 18 8.95 14.46 -0.08
CA VAL A 18 9.53 13.83 1.12
C VAL A 18 10.89 14.45 1.49
N GLN A 19 11.75 14.68 0.50
CA GLN A 19 13.06 15.32 0.72
C GLN A 19 12.95 16.80 1.13
N ASP A 20 11.91 17.50 0.68
CA ASP A 20 11.72 18.89 1.05
C ASP A 20 11.17 18.99 2.46
N ILE A 21 10.18 18.16 2.82
CA ILE A 21 9.67 18.08 4.20
C ILE A 21 10.77 17.69 5.18
N SER A 22 11.73 16.83 4.78
CA SER A 22 12.84 16.45 5.66
C SER A 22 13.83 17.57 5.96
N LYS A 23 13.76 18.68 5.22
CA LYS A 23 14.54 19.91 5.48
C LYS A 23 13.76 20.95 6.28
N THR A 24 12.51 20.66 6.65
CA THR A 24 11.67 21.55 7.44
C THR A 24 11.66 21.15 8.91
N GLU A 25 11.08 22.00 9.76
CA GLU A 25 10.81 21.68 11.17
C GLU A 25 9.83 20.50 11.38
N PHE A 26 9.17 20.02 10.32
CA PHE A 26 8.29 18.87 10.37
C PHE A 26 9.03 17.54 10.26
N TYR A 27 10.33 17.56 9.96
CA TYR A 27 11.14 16.36 9.96
C TYR A 27 11.08 15.65 11.33
N GLY A 28 10.78 14.36 11.32
CA GLY A 28 10.58 13.56 12.54
C GLY A 28 9.23 13.78 13.27
N LYS A 29 8.51 14.87 13.00
CA LYS A 29 7.16 15.11 13.54
C LYS A 29 6.07 14.38 12.74
N VAL A 30 6.33 14.11 11.46
CA VAL A 30 5.42 13.36 10.58
C VAL A 30 6.11 12.12 10.00
N LYS A 31 5.35 11.03 9.86
CA LYS A 31 5.82 9.81 9.19
C LYS A 31 5.28 9.77 7.77
N LEU A 32 6.15 9.98 6.79
CA LEU A 32 5.76 9.98 5.38
C LEU A 32 5.98 8.60 4.77
N PHE A 33 4.98 8.10 4.06
CA PHE A 33 5.05 6.86 3.31
C PHE A 33 4.90 7.14 1.82
N LEU A 34 5.72 6.48 1.00
CA LEU A 34 5.58 6.55 -0.46
C LEU A 34 4.89 5.29 -0.99
N SER A 35 4.03 5.46 -2.00
CA SER A 35 3.40 4.31 -2.66
C SER A 35 4.39 3.52 -3.54
N LEU A 36 4.22 2.21 -3.61
CA LEU A 36 4.92 1.28 -4.51
C LEU A 36 3.91 0.48 -5.34
N PRO A 37 4.23 0.09 -6.58
CA PRO A 37 3.49 -0.97 -7.27
C PRO A 37 3.43 -2.26 -6.44
N SER A 38 2.43 -3.11 -6.68
CA SER A 38 2.31 -4.43 -6.05
C SER A 38 3.43 -5.40 -6.46
N ASN A 39 4.06 -5.16 -7.62
CA ASN A 39 5.27 -5.84 -8.06
C ASN A 39 6.34 -4.82 -8.53
N PRO A 40 7.08 -4.19 -7.61
CA PRO A 40 8.03 -3.14 -7.99
C PRO A 40 9.29 -3.74 -8.65
N ASN A 41 9.84 -3.00 -9.61
CA ASN A 41 11.22 -3.16 -10.04
C ASN A 41 12.11 -2.32 -9.11
N PHE A 42 12.94 -2.99 -8.31
CA PHE A 42 13.77 -2.33 -7.29
C PHE A 42 14.81 -1.37 -7.87
N GLU A 43 15.30 -1.61 -9.09
CA GLU A 43 16.25 -0.72 -9.77
C GLU A 43 15.56 0.59 -10.21
N LYS A 44 14.27 0.52 -10.54
CA LYS A 44 13.50 1.69 -11.00
C LYS A 44 12.98 2.56 -9.85
N ILE A 45 12.95 2.06 -8.62
CA ILE A 45 12.45 2.82 -7.45
C ILE A 45 13.57 3.49 -6.63
N GLN A 46 14.80 3.54 -7.12
CA GLN A 46 15.94 4.11 -6.38
C GLN A 46 15.66 5.56 -5.92
N LYS A 47 15.01 6.39 -6.75
CA LYS A 47 14.60 7.75 -6.35
C LYS A 47 13.66 7.78 -5.14
N LYS A 48 12.81 6.76 -4.95
CA LYS A 48 11.93 6.64 -3.79
C LYS A 48 12.69 6.18 -2.55
N ILE A 49 13.68 5.30 -2.72
CA ILE A 49 14.59 4.85 -1.64
C ILE A 49 15.47 6.00 -1.16
N THR A 50 16.11 6.74 -2.07
CA THR A 50 16.97 7.89 -1.76
C THR A 50 16.21 9.05 -1.10
N ALA A 51 14.90 9.15 -1.33
CA ALA A 51 14.07 10.11 -0.60
C ALA A 51 13.92 9.79 0.89
N ALA A 52 14.32 8.59 1.32
CA ALA A 52 14.31 8.14 2.71
C ALA A 52 12.97 8.37 3.45
N PRO A 53 11.83 7.89 2.91
CA PRO A 53 10.56 7.97 3.62
C PRO A 53 10.59 7.11 4.90
N SER A 54 9.61 7.29 5.77
CA SER A 54 9.40 6.43 6.95
C SER A 54 9.00 4.99 6.61
N GLY A 55 8.65 4.75 5.35
CA GLY A 55 8.31 3.44 4.80
C GLY A 55 7.58 3.55 3.45
N PHE A 56 7.04 2.42 3.02
CA PHE A 56 6.30 2.29 1.78
C PHE A 56 4.93 1.67 2.01
N MET A 57 3.95 2.11 1.21
CA MET A 57 2.66 1.44 1.08
C MET A 57 2.57 0.82 -0.31
N THR A 58 2.04 -0.39 -0.45
CA THR A 58 1.89 -0.99 -1.78
C THR A 58 0.55 -0.61 -2.41
N GLN A 59 0.47 -0.68 -3.73
CA GLN A 59 -0.78 -0.95 -4.42
C GLN A 59 -1.32 -2.33 -3.98
N VAL A 60 -2.59 -2.63 -4.29
CA VAL A 60 -3.24 -3.88 -3.89
C VAL A 60 -2.38 -5.09 -4.27
N ILE A 61 -2.02 -5.90 -3.27
CA ILE A 61 -1.20 -7.11 -3.45
C ILE A 61 -2.06 -8.28 -3.90
N HIS A 62 -1.45 -9.17 -4.68
CA HIS A 62 -2.11 -10.35 -5.25
C HIS A 62 -1.79 -11.61 -4.46
N SER A 63 -0.64 -11.68 -3.78
CA SER A 63 -0.24 -12.85 -3.00
C SER A 63 0.73 -12.51 -1.87
N SER A 64 0.84 -13.41 -0.89
CA SER A 64 1.79 -13.27 0.22
C SER A 64 3.25 -13.33 -0.23
N GLN A 65 3.53 -14.07 -1.32
CA GLN A 65 4.87 -14.12 -1.91
C GLN A 65 5.33 -12.76 -2.45
N GLN A 66 4.43 -11.94 -3.00
CA GLN A 66 4.75 -10.56 -3.38
C GLN A 66 5.14 -9.74 -2.16
N VAL A 67 4.38 -9.85 -1.07
CA VAL A 67 4.65 -9.15 0.19
C VAL A 67 5.99 -9.55 0.77
N LYS A 68 6.29 -10.86 0.81
CA LYS A 68 7.56 -11.39 1.30
C LYS A 68 8.75 -10.81 0.51
N ARG A 69 8.71 -10.89 -0.82
CA ARG A 69 9.75 -10.34 -1.70
C ARG A 69 10.00 -8.85 -1.46
N ILE A 70 8.93 -8.05 -1.32
CA ILE A 70 9.05 -6.60 -1.11
C ILE A 70 9.58 -6.29 0.29
N SER A 71 9.00 -6.94 1.30
CA SER A 71 9.35 -6.71 2.72
C SER A 71 10.79 -7.12 3.00
N GLU A 72 11.25 -8.28 2.53
CA GLU A 72 12.63 -8.72 2.70
C GLU A 72 13.63 -7.73 2.07
N LYS A 73 13.37 -7.29 0.83
CA LYS A 73 14.27 -6.37 0.13
C LYS A 73 14.36 -4.98 0.77
N LEU A 74 13.24 -4.44 1.23
CA LEU A 74 13.16 -3.07 1.76
C LEU A 74 13.49 -2.99 3.25
N ARG A 75 13.19 -4.05 4.02
CA ARG A 75 13.57 -4.13 5.44
C ARG A 75 15.08 -4.18 5.63
N LEU A 76 15.82 -4.83 4.73
CA LEU A 76 17.29 -4.80 4.71
C LEU A 76 17.86 -3.38 4.53
N GLN A 77 17.06 -2.45 4.02
CA GLN A 77 17.41 -1.04 3.86
C GLN A 77 16.78 -0.15 4.94
N GLY A 78 16.20 -0.74 5.99
CA GLY A 78 15.61 -0.03 7.12
C GLY A 78 14.18 0.48 6.90
N PHE A 79 13.54 0.16 5.78
CA PHE A 79 12.19 0.63 5.49
C PHE A 79 11.11 -0.34 5.97
N ARG A 80 10.03 0.21 6.51
CA ARG A 80 8.77 -0.50 6.76
C ARG A 80 7.96 -0.60 5.47
N VAL A 81 7.20 -1.67 5.32
CA VAL A 81 6.29 -1.89 4.19
C VAL A 81 4.90 -2.17 4.76
N ILE A 82 3.89 -1.47 4.26
CA ILE A 82 2.49 -1.66 4.60
C ILE A 82 1.77 -2.15 3.33
N PRO A 83 1.53 -3.46 3.20
CA PRO A 83 0.83 -4.01 2.05
C PRO A 83 -0.64 -3.60 2.05
N CYS A 84 -1.18 -3.29 0.88
CA CYS A 84 -2.60 -3.01 0.69
C CYS A 84 -3.35 -4.27 0.25
N ILE A 85 -4.45 -4.62 0.91
CA ILE A 85 -5.30 -5.77 0.60
C ILE A 85 -6.70 -5.26 0.26
N LEU A 86 -7.23 -5.66 -0.91
CA LEU A 86 -8.63 -5.46 -1.26
C LEU A 86 -9.46 -6.61 -0.70
N LEU A 87 -10.52 -6.30 0.05
CA LEU A 87 -11.37 -7.35 0.60
C LEU A 87 -12.24 -8.05 -0.45
N PRO A 88 -12.32 -9.39 -0.44
CA PRO A 88 -12.97 -10.17 -1.48
C PRO A 88 -14.47 -10.33 -1.19
N SER A 89 -15.25 -9.29 -1.49
CA SER A 89 -16.72 -9.38 -1.47
C SER A 89 -17.30 -9.18 -2.86
N GLU A 90 -18.51 -9.67 -3.09
CA GLU A 90 -19.23 -9.51 -4.36
C GLU A 90 -19.30 -8.04 -4.80
N LYS A 91 -19.51 -7.12 -3.85
CA LYS A 91 -19.56 -5.67 -4.10
C LYS A 91 -18.22 -5.08 -4.54
N ASN A 92 -17.10 -5.73 -4.19
CA ASN A 92 -15.76 -5.30 -4.58
C ASN A 92 -15.28 -5.96 -5.89
N GLU A 93 -16.06 -6.84 -6.52
CA GLU A 93 -15.66 -7.51 -7.77
C GLU A 93 -15.29 -6.53 -8.88
N GLY A 94 -16.03 -5.42 -9.01
CA GLY A 94 -15.73 -4.39 -10.00
C GLY A 94 -14.33 -3.80 -9.80
N SER A 95 -13.93 -3.58 -8.53
CA SER A 95 -12.59 -3.10 -8.18
C SER A 95 -11.53 -4.15 -8.45
N ALA A 96 -11.78 -5.43 -8.15
CA ALA A 96 -10.84 -6.50 -8.45
C ALA A 96 -10.62 -6.68 -9.95
N LYS A 97 -11.70 -6.66 -10.75
CA LYS A 97 -11.66 -6.71 -12.22
C LYS A 97 -10.86 -5.54 -12.78
N PHE A 98 -11.11 -4.31 -12.29
CA PHE A 98 -10.35 -3.13 -12.71
C PHE A 98 -8.83 -3.25 -12.43
N LEU A 99 -8.47 -3.87 -11.30
CA LEU A 99 -7.08 -4.06 -10.89
C LEU A 99 -6.43 -5.32 -11.50
N ASN A 100 -7.15 -6.12 -12.29
CA ASN A 100 -6.74 -7.46 -12.72
C ASN A 100 -6.28 -8.33 -11.54
N LEU A 101 -6.95 -8.20 -10.40
CA LEU A 101 -6.66 -8.94 -9.17
C LEU A 101 -7.32 -10.31 -9.19
N ASP A 102 -6.51 -11.34 -9.03
CA ASP A 102 -6.98 -12.68 -8.66
C ASP A 102 -6.85 -12.83 -7.15
N TRP A 103 -7.98 -12.95 -6.46
CA TRP A 103 -8.05 -13.18 -5.01
C TRP A 103 -8.45 -14.61 -4.65
N SER A 104 -8.35 -15.54 -5.60
CA SER A 104 -8.68 -16.95 -5.36
C SER A 104 -7.91 -17.54 -4.17
N GLU A 105 -6.69 -17.06 -3.91
CA GLU A 105 -5.87 -17.47 -2.76
C GLU A 105 -6.53 -17.17 -1.40
N TYR A 106 -7.35 -16.11 -1.28
CA TYR A 106 -7.84 -15.63 0.02
C TYR A 106 -9.32 -15.29 0.06
N LYS A 107 -10.07 -15.43 -1.04
CA LYS A 107 -11.49 -15.08 -1.10
C LYS A 107 -12.34 -15.77 -0.02
N ASP A 108 -12.00 -17.01 0.31
CA ASP A 108 -12.75 -17.84 1.25
C ASP A 108 -12.29 -17.64 2.70
N THR A 109 -11.07 -17.15 2.91
CA THR A 109 -10.43 -16.97 4.24
C THR A 109 -9.68 -15.63 4.37
N PRO A 110 -10.34 -14.47 4.13
CA PRO A 110 -9.67 -13.18 4.05
C PRO A 110 -8.99 -12.74 5.36
N ALA A 111 -9.57 -13.11 6.52
CA ALA A 111 -8.98 -12.79 7.82
C ALA A 111 -7.64 -13.52 8.04
N GLU A 112 -7.53 -14.76 7.55
CA GLU A 112 -6.35 -15.59 7.72
C GLU A 112 -5.22 -15.08 6.83
N PHE A 113 -5.56 -14.69 5.61
CA PHE A 113 -4.63 -14.01 4.72
C PHE A 113 -4.13 -12.68 5.29
N ILE A 114 -5.00 -11.85 5.89
CA ILE A 114 -4.56 -10.60 6.55
C ILE A 114 -3.57 -10.91 7.69
N LYS A 115 -3.83 -11.94 8.50
CA LYS A 115 -2.91 -12.36 9.57
C LYS A 115 -1.57 -12.83 9.02
N GLU A 116 -1.57 -13.61 7.93
CA GLU A 116 -0.36 -14.03 7.23
C GLU A 116 0.45 -12.81 6.74
N ILE A 117 -0.19 -11.87 6.05
CA ILE A 117 0.47 -10.64 5.58
C ILE A 117 1.01 -9.81 6.74
N HIS A 118 0.26 -9.71 7.84
CA HIS A 118 0.68 -9.03 9.06
C HIS A 118 1.92 -9.69 9.69
N GLN A 119 1.99 -11.02 9.74
CA GLN A 119 3.19 -11.73 10.23
C GLN A 119 4.45 -11.41 9.40
N ILE A 120 4.29 -11.16 8.09
CA ILE A 120 5.41 -10.83 7.19
C ILE A 120 5.84 -9.36 7.36
N SER A 121 4.88 -8.44 7.48
CA SER A 121 5.11 -6.99 7.28
C SER A 121 4.92 -6.13 8.53
N GLY A 122 4.24 -6.64 9.55
CA GLY A 122 3.93 -5.96 10.82
C GLY A 122 2.74 -5.00 10.76
N ASP A 123 2.40 -4.46 9.60
CA ASP A 123 1.28 -3.52 9.41
C ASP A 123 0.57 -3.84 8.09
N VAL A 124 -0.76 -3.76 8.03
CA VAL A 124 -1.56 -4.03 6.82
C VAL A 124 -2.56 -2.90 6.58
N LEU A 125 -2.67 -2.46 5.33
CA LEU A 125 -3.72 -1.55 4.88
C LEU A 125 -4.84 -2.37 4.24
N ILE A 126 -6.07 -2.16 4.69
CA ILE A 126 -7.25 -2.83 4.14
C ILE A 126 -8.08 -1.82 3.35
N THR A 127 -8.53 -2.22 2.17
CA THR A 127 -9.46 -1.44 1.36
C THR A 127 -10.72 -2.25 1.01
N SER A 128 -11.87 -1.59 1.07
CA SER A 128 -13.20 -2.18 0.86
C SER A 128 -14.14 -1.14 0.23
N PRO A 129 -13.82 -0.64 -0.97
CA PRO A 129 -14.41 0.58 -1.54
C PRO A 129 -15.95 0.55 -1.60
N SER A 130 -16.54 -0.64 -1.73
CA SER A 130 -17.99 -0.81 -1.88
C SER A 130 -18.64 -1.63 -0.75
N ASP A 131 -17.88 -2.03 0.28
CA ASP A 131 -18.38 -2.97 1.29
C ASP A 131 -17.81 -2.78 2.71
N PHE A 132 -18.25 -1.72 3.37
CA PHE A 132 -17.86 -1.44 4.75
C PHE A 132 -18.35 -2.51 5.75
N ALA A 133 -19.53 -3.10 5.52
CA ALA A 133 -20.09 -4.13 6.40
C ALA A 133 -19.22 -5.38 6.39
N PHE A 134 -18.83 -5.86 5.19
CA PHE A 134 -17.92 -6.99 5.06
C PHE A 134 -16.55 -6.71 5.69
N ALA A 135 -16.04 -5.48 5.55
CA ALA A 135 -14.80 -5.07 6.21
C ALA A 135 -14.88 -5.17 7.74
N LYS A 136 -15.96 -4.66 8.32
CA LYS A 136 -16.20 -4.74 9.77
C LYS A 136 -16.28 -6.18 10.25
N GLU A 137 -17.02 -7.05 9.56
CA GLU A 137 -17.14 -8.46 9.96
C GLU A 137 -15.84 -9.24 9.77
N THR A 138 -15.04 -8.91 8.76
CA THR A 138 -13.71 -9.50 8.57
C THR A 138 -12.78 -9.09 9.71
N LEU A 139 -12.74 -7.80 10.05
CA LEU A 139 -11.87 -7.26 11.11
C LEU A 139 -12.19 -7.82 12.50
N LYS A 140 -13.44 -8.16 12.81
CA LYS A 140 -13.81 -8.82 14.08
C LYS A 140 -13.18 -10.20 14.28
N LYS A 141 -12.71 -10.84 13.20
CA LYS A 141 -12.09 -12.17 13.22
C LYS A 141 -10.57 -12.10 13.39
N ILE A 142 -9.99 -10.90 13.44
CA ILE A 142 -8.55 -10.65 13.49
C ILE A 142 -8.12 -10.28 14.90
#